data_AF-A0A074W4C4-F1
#
_entry.id   AF-A0A074W4C4-F1
#
_cell.length_a   1.000
_cell.length_b   1.000
_cell.length_c   1.000
_cell.angle_alpha   90.00
_cell.angle_beta   90.00
_cell.angle_gamma   90.00
#
_symmetry.space_group_name_H-M   'P 1'
#
loop_
_entity.id
_entity.type
_entity.pdbx_description
1 polymer ?
#
loop_
_entity_poly.entity_id
_entity_poly.type
_entity_poly.pdbx_seq_one_letter_code
_entity_poly.pdbx_strand_id
1 'polypeptide(L)'
;MGTRNLILVYYKGQYCVIQYGQWDGYPAGQGLTILNFLLDPTNIQKLEGVLDDSDNRIIVLSDTERDAYFEDLHRKQIETRSFMPIPAIESLSRDTGAKILNILANATELEPVKIHLWGIDFLADDISMEWAWVVDLDKKVLEAFTHWDRYKIVDERSRFEEVLGSEKKLPGLVKRFGFDELPKDKLIFLGKFEELLVDEEHRW
;
A
#
# COMPACT_ATOMS: atom_id res chain seq x y z
N MET A 1 -3.32 15.21 -10.79
CA MET A 1 -3.40 13.80 -11.22
C MET A 1 -2.22 13.10 -10.57
N GLY A 2 -2.43 12.03 -9.81
CA GLY A 2 -1.38 11.33 -9.05
C GLY A 2 -1.37 9.84 -9.37
N THR A 3 -0.25 9.17 -9.13
CA THR A 3 -0.12 7.72 -9.35
C THR A 3 -0.73 6.94 -8.20
N ARG A 4 -1.98 6.53 -8.39
CA ARG A 4 -2.83 5.88 -7.39
C ARG A 4 -2.39 4.44 -7.17
N ASN A 5 -2.42 4.00 -5.92
CA ASN A 5 -1.89 2.72 -5.52
C ASN A 5 -2.57 2.12 -4.29
N LEU A 6 -2.33 0.83 -4.06
CA LEU A 6 -2.60 0.15 -2.80
C LEU A 6 -1.31 -0.34 -2.15
N ILE A 7 -1.21 -0.14 -0.84
CA ILE A 7 -0.21 -0.77 0.01
C ILE A 7 -0.91 -1.84 0.83
N LEU A 8 -0.51 -3.08 0.62
CA LEU A 8 -1.11 -4.28 1.18
C LEU A 8 -0.12 -4.93 2.16
N VAL A 9 -0.62 -5.36 3.31
CA VAL A 9 0.13 -6.24 4.21
C VAL A 9 -0.60 -7.57 4.32
N TYR A 10 0.07 -8.65 3.93
CA TYR A 10 -0.44 -10.01 4.03
C TYR A 10 0.27 -10.74 5.16
N TYR A 11 -0.50 -11.24 6.13
CA TYR A 11 0.04 -11.91 7.31
C TYR A 11 -0.98 -12.90 7.87
N LYS A 12 -0.51 -14.07 8.31
CA LYS A 12 -1.32 -15.18 8.81
C LYS A 12 -2.47 -15.56 7.86
N GLY A 13 -2.18 -15.59 6.56
CA GLY A 13 -3.12 -16.04 5.53
C GLY A 13 -4.20 -15.02 5.12
N GLN A 14 -4.10 -13.75 5.53
CA GLN A 14 -5.07 -12.71 5.18
C GLN A 14 -4.44 -11.34 4.95
N TYR A 15 -5.15 -10.46 4.24
CA TYR A 15 -4.77 -9.05 4.08
C TYR A 15 -5.21 -8.24 5.30
N CYS A 16 -4.26 -7.92 6.18
CA CYS A 16 -4.54 -7.20 7.43
C CYS A 16 -4.50 -5.67 7.25
N VAL A 17 -3.89 -5.18 6.17
CA VAL A 17 -3.83 -3.76 5.81
C VAL A 17 -4.10 -3.63 4.32
N ILE A 18 -4.99 -2.71 3.96
CA ILE A 18 -5.28 -2.32 2.58
C ILE A 18 -5.35 -0.80 2.55
N GLN A 19 -4.20 -0.16 2.38
CA GLN A 19 -4.09 1.29 2.43
C GLN A 19 -4.10 1.88 1.02
N TYR A 20 -5.05 2.78 0.78
CA TYR A 20 -5.06 3.60 -0.43
C TYR A 20 -3.97 4.68 -0.39
N GLY A 21 -3.29 4.89 -1.53
CA GLY A 21 -2.38 6.00 -1.76
C GLY A 21 -2.74 6.78 -3.02
N GLN A 22 -2.82 8.11 -2.92
CA GLN A 22 -3.13 8.98 -4.06
C GLN A 22 -1.89 9.28 -4.93
N TRP A 23 -0.71 9.30 -4.32
CA TRP A 23 0.49 9.84 -4.95
C TRP A 23 1.61 8.81 -5.06
N ASP A 24 2.41 8.99 -6.11
CA ASP A 24 3.73 8.38 -6.29
C ASP A 24 3.79 6.85 -6.13
N GLY A 25 2.75 6.13 -6.56
CA GLY A 25 2.68 4.67 -6.46
C GLY A 25 3.81 3.88 -7.11
N TYR A 26 4.58 4.51 -8.02
CA TYR A 26 5.70 3.89 -8.72
C TYR A 26 6.90 3.60 -7.79
N PRO A 27 7.90 2.79 -8.23
CA PRO A 27 9.02 2.35 -7.39
C PRO A 27 9.81 3.48 -6.70
N ALA A 28 10.06 4.60 -7.39
CA ALA A 28 10.77 5.75 -6.83
C ALA A 28 9.98 6.55 -5.76
N GLY A 29 8.68 6.29 -5.59
CA GLY A 29 7.87 6.91 -4.55
C GLY A 29 7.54 5.94 -3.42
N GLN A 30 6.35 5.32 -3.49
CA GLN A 30 5.89 4.38 -2.46
C GLN A 30 6.82 3.17 -2.34
N GLY A 31 7.40 2.67 -3.43
CA GLY A 31 8.36 1.57 -3.40
C GLY A 31 9.59 1.84 -2.53
N LEU A 32 10.21 3.02 -2.66
CA LEU A 32 11.33 3.43 -1.79
C LEU A 32 10.90 3.64 -0.34
N THR A 33 9.67 4.12 -0.10
CA THR A 33 9.15 4.25 1.26
C THR A 33 9.03 2.89 1.93
N ILE A 34 8.53 1.88 1.21
CA ILE A 34 8.46 0.49 1.70
C ILE A 34 9.86 -0.10 1.87
N LEU A 35 10.76 0.09 0.90
CA LEU A 35 12.13 -0.38 0.98
C LEU A 35 12.80 0.12 2.27
N ASN A 36 12.74 1.43 2.53
CA ASN A 36 13.34 2.02 3.72
C ASN A 36 12.76 1.44 5.01
N PHE A 37 11.46 1.13 5.03
CA PHE A 37 10.82 0.46 6.16
C PHE A 37 11.37 -0.96 6.37
N LEU A 38 11.43 -1.75 5.30
CA LEU A 38 11.82 -3.17 5.35
C LEU A 38 13.34 -3.40 5.55
N LEU A 39 14.18 -2.41 5.23
CA LEU A 39 15.63 -2.51 5.44
C LEU A 39 16.03 -2.54 6.93
N ASP A 40 15.14 -2.15 7.84
CA ASP A 40 15.34 -2.29 9.28
C ASP A 40 14.50 -3.47 9.82
N PRO A 41 15.13 -4.60 10.21
CA PRO A 41 14.43 -5.74 10.78
C PRO A 41 13.60 -5.40 12.03
N THR A 42 13.97 -4.36 12.77
CA THR A 42 13.22 -3.88 13.94
C THR A 42 11.83 -3.38 13.56
N ASN A 43 11.70 -2.72 12.40
CA ASN A 43 10.42 -2.24 11.90
C ASN A 43 9.48 -3.41 11.57
N ILE A 44 10.02 -4.48 10.98
CA ILE A 44 9.28 -5.69 10.66
C ILE A 44 8.77 -6.35 11.95
N GLN A 45 9.65 -6.55 12.94
CA GLN A 45 9.28 -7.13 14.24
C GLN A 45 8.20 -6.31 14.96
N LYS A 46 8.31 -4.98 14.92
CA LYS A 46 7.31 -4.08 15.50
C LYS A 46 5.96 -4.21 14.78
N LEU A 47 5.95 -4.26 13.45
CA LEU A 47 4.72 -4.43 12.68
C LEU A 47 4.08 -5.79 12.95
N GLU A 48 4.85 -6.89 12.94
CA GLU A 48 4.37 -8.23 13.31
C GLU A 48 3.77 -8.21 14.72
N GLY A 49 4.45 -7.61 15.70
CA GLY A 49 3.95 -7.51 17.07
C GLY A 49 2.67 -6.68 17.20
N VAL A 50 2.50 -5.64 16.37
CA VAL A 50 1.26 -4.85 16.34
C VAL A 50 0.12 -5.61 15.68
N LEU A 51 0.40 -6.38 14.62
CA LEU A 51 -0.60 -7.22 13.96
C LEU A 51 -1.00 -8.44 14.80
N ASP A 52 -0.06 -8.98 15.60
CA ASP A 52 -0.34 -10.05 16.56
C ASP A 52 -1.23 -9.61 17.72
N ASP A 53 -1.16 -8.32 18.07
CA ASP A 53 -1.93 -7.65 19.13
C ASP A 53 -2.92 -6.63 18.54
N SER A 54 -3.50 -6.95 17.38
CA SER A 54 -4.33 -6.02 16.60
C SER A 54 -5.52 -5.50 17.40
N ASP A 55 -6.14 -6.34 18.22
CA ASP A 55 -7.34 -5.99 19.01
C ASP A 55 -7.10 -4.85 20.00
N ASN A 56 -5.85 -4.67 20.45
CA ASN A 56 -5.49 -3.61 21.40
C ASN A 56 -4.79 -2.42 20.72
N ARG A 57 -4.20 -2.60 19.53
CA ARG A 57 -3.35 -1.58 18.89
C ARG A 57 -3.92 -1.00 17.60
N ILE A 58 -4.91 -1.64 17.01
CA ILE A 58 -5.53 -1.23 15.75
C ILE A 58 -7.04 -1.12 15.95
N ILE A 59 -7.60 0.01 15.54
CA ILE A 59 -9.04 0.22 15.45
C ILE A 59 -9.42 0.25 13.98
N VAL A 60 -9.99 -0.84 13.47
CA VAL A 60 -10.49 -0.90 12.09
C VAL A 60 -11.85 -0.22 12.02
N LEU A 61 -11.92 0.86 11.26
CA LEU A 61 -13.16 1.59 11.00
C LEU A 61 -13.93 0.92 9.85
N SER A 62 -15.24 0.78 10.01
CA SER A 62 -16.17 0.52 8.91
C SER A 62 -16.25 1.71 7.96
N ASP A 63 -16.79 1.50 6.75
CA ASP A 63 -17.06 2.58 5.78
C ASP A 63 -17.91 3.69 6.41
N THR A 64 -18.95 3.34 7.17
CA THR A 64 -19.83 4.30 7.83
C THR A 64 -19.10 5.13 8.89
N GLU A 65 -18.24 4.51 9.69
CA GLU A 65 -17.46 5.23 10.70
C GLU A 65 -16.41 6.15 10.06
N ARG A 66 -15.77 5.69 8.99
CA ARG A 66 -14.83 6.50 8.19
C ARG A 66 -15.55 7.71 7.58
N ASP A 67 -16.70 7.51 6.97
CA ASP A 67 -17.47 8.58 6.33
C ASP A 67 -17.95 9.60 7.36
N ALA A 68 -18.50 9.14 8.49
CA ALA A 68 -18.89 10.01 9.60
C ALA A 68 -17.71 10.84 10.14
N TYR A 69 -16.50 10.27 10.19
CA TYR A 69 -15.28 10.99 10.56
C TYR A 69 -14.95 12.12 9.58
N PHE A 70 -15.00 11.85 8.27
CA PHE A 70 -14.72 12.87 7.25
C PHE A 70 -15.83 13.93 7.16
N GLU A 71 -17.09 13.56 7.37
CA GLU A 71 -18.20 14.51 7.49
C GLU A 71 -18.03 15.45 8.69
N ASP A 72 -17.59 14.93 9.84
CA ASP A 72 -17.27 15.75 11.01
C ASP A 72 -16.11 16.71 10.75
N LEU A 73 -15.03 16.25 10.10
CA LEU A 73 -13.94 17.14 9.68
C LEU A 73 -14.42 18.25 8.76
N HIS A 74 -15.25 17.91 7.77
CA HIS A 74 -15.81 18.87 6.84
C HIS A 74 -16.70 19.90 7.55
N ARG A 75 -17.57 19.44 8.45
CA ARG A 75 -18.40 20.30 9.29
C ARG A 75 -17.55 21.26 10.12
N LYS A 76 -16.52 20.76 10.82
CA LYS A 76 -15.59 21.58 11.61
C LYS A 76 -14.86 22.61 10.75
N GLN A 77 -14.48 22.26 9.54
CA GLN A 77 -13.85 23.21 8.62
C GLN A 77 -14.78 24.38 8.27
N ILE A 78 -16.05 24.10 8.00
CA ILE A 78 -17.07 25.12 7.73
C ILE A 78 -17.30 25.99 8.97
N GLU A 79 -17.49 25.38 10.14
CA GLU A 79 -17.74 26.09 11.41
C GLU A 79 -16.59 27.02 11.79
N THR A 80 -15.35 26.57 11.62
CA THR A 80 -14.15 27.35 11.88
C THR A 80 -13.82 28.36 10.79
N ARG A 81 -14.56 28.36 9.67
CA ARG A 81 -14.30 29.17 8.47
C ARG A 81 -12.85 29.02 7.98
N SER A 82 -12.28 27.83 8.13
CA SER A 82 -10.91 27.57 7.71
C SER A 82 -10.83 27.51 6.19
N PHE A 83 -9.97 28.35 5.61
CA PHE A 83 -9.66 28.33 4.18
C PHE A 83 -8.83 27.12 3.76
N MET A 84 -8.08 26.53 4.69
CA MET A 84 -7.34 25.28 4.45
C MET A 84 -8.14 24.08 4.93
N PRO A 85 -8.08 22.94 4.21
CA PRO A 85 -8.64 21.69 4.70
C PRO A 85 -8.11 21.35 6.09
N ILE A 86 -9.00 20.99 7.02
CA ILE A 86 -8.56 20.43 8.29
C ILE A 86 -7.93 19.06 7.97
N PRO A 87 -6.66 18.81 8.35
CA PRO A 87 -6.01 17.56 8.01
C PRO A 87 -6.70 16.41 8.75
N ALA A 88 -6.91 15.31 8.03
CA ALA A 88 -7.30 14.05 8.64
C ALA A 88 -6.16 13.51 9.51
N ILE A 89 -6.48 12.59 10.42
CA ILE A 89 -5.46 11.77 11.07
C ILE A 89 -4.68 11.03 10.00
N GLU A 90 -3.37 10.91 10.20
CA GLU A 90 -2.45 10.48 9.15
C GLU A 90 -2.86 9.10 8.61
N SER A 91 -3.16 8.13 9.46
CA SER A 91 -3.57 6.78 9.03
C SER A 91 -4.83 6.70 8.16
N LEU A 92 -5.69 7.74 8.13
CA LEU A 92 -6.87 7.78 7.26
C LEU A 92 -6.69 8.70 6.04
N SER A 93 -5.57 9.43 5.97
CA SER A 93 -5.31 10.33 4.85
C SER A 93 -5.02 9.55 3.57
N ARG A 94 -5.54 10.03 2.45
CA ARG A 94 -5.23 9.54 1.10
C ARG A 94 -3.75 9.74 0.72
N ASP A 95 -3.05 10.61 1.45
CA ASP A 95 -1.65 10.97 1.19
C ASP A 95 -0.66 10.05 1.95
N THR A 96 -1.18 9.11 2.74
CA THR A 96 -0.37 8.28 3.64
C THR A 96 0.40 7.22 2.90
N GLY A 97 -0.27 6.50 1.99
CA GLY A 97 0.36 5.42 1.24
C GLY A 97 1.19 4.51 2.14
N ALA A 98 2.45 4.28 1.78
CA ALA A 98 3.34 3.35 2.48
C ALA A 98 3.78 3.81 3.88
N LYS A 99 3.55 5.08 4.25
CA LYS A 99 3.82 5.54 5.62
C LYS A 99 2.98 4.82 6.65
N ILE A 100 1.86 4.20 6.24
CA ILE A 100 1.03 3.36 7.11
C ILE A 100 1.85 2.29 7.83
N LEU A 101 2.89 1.75 7.20
CA LEU A 101 3.77 0.74 7.79
C LEU A 101 4.48 1.29 9.04
N ASN A 102 5.01 2.51 8.95
CA ASN A 102 5.65 3.18 10.08
C ASN A 102 4.62 3.60 11.15
N ILE A 103 3.46 4.08 10.74
CA ILE A 103 2.39 4.48 11.68
C ILE A 103 1.96 3.27 12.51
N LEU A 104 1.70 2.14 11.86
CA LEU A 104 1.33 0.90 12.54
C LEU A 104 2.45 0.36 13.41
N ALA A 105 3.70 0.31 12.93
CA ALA A 105 4.84 -0.18 13.72
C ALA A 105 5.10 0.63 15.00
N ASN A 106 4.57 1.86 15.11
CA ASN A 106 4.67 2.69 16.31
C ASN A 106 3.39 2.71 17.16
N ALA A 107 2.36 1.93 16.80
CA ALA A 107 1.13 1.82 17.56
C ALA A 107 1.38 1.18 18.95
N THR A 108 0.72 1.72 19.98
CA THR A 108 0.77 1.20 21.34
C THR A 108 -0.64 0.98 21.89
N GLU A 109 -0.78 0.23 22.97
CA GLU A 109 -2.09 0.02 23.62
C GLU A 109 -2.72 1.34 24.13
N LEU A 110 -1.89 2.30 24.55
CA LEU A 110 -2.36 3.62 25.01
C LEU A 110 -2.76 4.54 23.86
N GLU A 111 -2.16 4.33 22.69
CA GLU A 111 -2.38 5.13 21.48
C GLU A 111 -2.60 4.20 20.28
N PRO A 112 -3.76 3.52 20.22
CA PRO A 112 -4.08 2.63 19.10
C PRO A 112 -4.32 3.44 17.82
N VAL A 113 -3.92 2.86 16.68
CA VAL A 113 -4.05 3.51 15.38
C VAL A 113 -5.37 3.14 14.73
N LYS A 114 -6.14 4.15 14.30
CA LYS A 114 -7.34 3.94 13.49
C LYS A 114 -6.96 3.71 12.03
N ILE A 115 -7.46 2.64 11.41
CA ILE A 115 -7.28 2.39 9.99
C ILE A 115 -8.62 2.12 9.32
N HIS A 116 -8.66 2.27 8.01
CA HIS A 116 -9.75 1.80 7.17
C HIS A 116 -9.16 0.84 6.13
N LEU A 117 -9.77 -0.34 5.97
CA LEU A 117 -9.36 -1.28 4.93
C LEU A 117 -10.04 -0.89 3.64
N TRP A 118 -9.27 -0.36 2.68
CA TRP A 118 -9.81 -0.02 1.38
C TRP A 118 -10.33 -1.25 0.64
N GLY A 119 -11.31 -1.07 -0.23
CA GLY A 119 -11.88 -2.15 -1.04
C GLY A 119 -10.80 -2.83 -1.88
N ILE A 120 -10.56 -4.12 -1.64
CA ILE A 120 -9.58 -4.92 -2.38
C ILE A 120 -9.95 -5.04 -3.87
N ASP A 121 -11.22 -4.88 -4.22
CA ASP A 121 -11.73 -4.81 -5.58
C ASP A 121 -11.17 -3.62 -6.39
N PHE A 122 -10.63 -2.59 -5.72
CA PHE A 122 -9.88 -1.53 -6.40
C PHE A 122 -8.64 -2.05 -7.14
N LEU A 123 -8.11 -3.21 -6.77
CA LEU A 123 -7.09 -3.90 -7.55
C LEU A 123 -7.54 -4.22 -8.98
N ALA A 124 -8.85 -4.32 -9.26
CA ALA A 124 -9.38 -4.59 -10.59
C ALA A 124 -9.77 -3.32 -11.36
N ASP A 125 -9.58 -2.13 -10.79
CA ASP A 125 -9.77 -0.87 -11.50
C ASP A 125 -8.54 -0.56 -12.34
N ASP A 126 -8.50 -1.10 -13.56
CA ASP A 126 -7.35 -0.97 -14.48
C ASP A 126 -7.19 0.42 -15.10
N ILE A 127 -8.13 1.33 -14.83
CA ILE A 127 -8.10 2.74 -15.25
C ILE A 127 -7.45 3.60 -14.16
N SER A 128 -7.76 3.28 -12.89
CA SER A 128 -7.39 4.12 -11.75
C SER A 128 -6.32 3.54 -10.86
N MET A 129 -6.16 2.23 -10.79
CA MET A 129 -5.16 1.57 -9.96
C MET A 129 -3.91 1.31 -10.81
N GLU A 130 -2.84 2.04 -10.51
CA GLU A 130 -1.61 1.97 -11.30
C GLU A 130 -0.59 1.01 -10.69
N TRP A 131 -0.50 0.97 -9.36
CA TRP A 131 0.44 0.11 -8.62
C TRP A 131 -0.19 -0.55 -7.40
N ALA A 132 0.18 -1.79 -7.13
CA ALA A 132 -0.05 -2.42 -5.85
C ALA A 132 1.25 -2.98 -5.29
N TRP A 133 1.48 -2.73 -4.00
CA TRP A 133 2.62 -3.24 -3.27
C TRP A 133 2.14 -4.18 -2.19
N VAL A 134 2.68 -5.40 -2.16
CA VAL A 134 2.37 -6.39 -1.13
C VAL A 134 3.61 -6.61 -0.28
N VAL A 135 3.50 -6.30 1.00
CA VAL A 135 4.42 -6.74 2.05
C VAL A 135 3.85 -8.04 2.59
N ASP A 136 4.37 -9.18 2.11
CA ASP A 136 3.95 -10.50 2.55
C ASP A 136 4.88 -10.96 3.68
N LEU A 137 4.36 -10.90 4.91
CA LEU A 137 5.11 -11.25 6.13
C LEU A 137 5.21 -12.77 6.31
N ASP A 138 4.25 -13.54 5.79
CA ASP A 138 4.27 -15.01 5.86
C ASP A 138 5.43 -15.58 5.03
N LYS A 139 5.61 -15.03 3.82
CA LYS A 139 6.67 -15.44 2.89
C LYS A 139 7.94 -14.59 3.01
N LYS A 140 7.88 -13.48 3.75
CA LYS A 140 8.96 -12.49 3.90
C LYS A 140 9.43 -11.95 2.55
N VAL A 141 8.47 -11.51 1.73
CA VAL A 141 8.74 -10.95 0.40
C VAL A 141 8.04 -9.61 0.20
N LEU A 142 8.69 -8.73 -0.55
CA LEU A 142 8.10 -7.53 -1.14
C LEU A 142 7.73 -7.84 -2.59
N GLU A 143 6.47 -7.65 -2.94
CA GLU A 143 5.97 -7.84 -4.30
C GLU A 143 5.41 -6.54 -4.86
N ALA A 144 5.71 -6.28 -6.13
CA ALA A 144 5.25 -5.11 -6.86
C ALA A 144 4.39 -5.57 -8.05
N PHE A 145 3.19 -5.01 -8.15
CA PHE A 145 2.23 -5.29 -9.19
C PHE A 145 1.82 -4.00 -9.91
N THR A 146 1.51 -4.10 -11.20
CA THR A 146 1.02 -2.95 -11.98
C THR A 146 0.13 -3.39 -13.14
N HIS A 147 -0.76 -2.48 -13.57
CA HIS A 147 -1.50 -2.62 -14.83
C HIS A 147 -0.76 -2.03 -16.04
N TRP A 148 0.36 -1.34 -15.82
CA TRP A 148 1.11 -0.74 -16.91
C TRP A 148 1.86 -1.81 -17.71
N ASP A 149 1.50 -1.93 -18.98
CA ASP A 149 2.05 -2.89 -19.92
C ASP A 149 3.47 -2.57 -20.40
N ARG A 150 3.99 -1.38 -20.07
CA ARG A 150 5.39 -1.00 -20.29
C ARG A 150 6.38 -1.75 -19.38
N TYR A 151 5.91 -2.57 -18.45
CA TYR A 151 6.76 -3.44 -17.63
C TYR A 151 6.58 -4.90 -17.99
N LYS A 152 7.69 -5.64 -18.03
CA LYS A 152 7.68 -7.09 -18.17
C LYS A 152 7.06 -7.73 -16.92
N ILE A 153 5.96 -8.43 -17.12
CA ILE A 153 5.29 -9.23 -16.08
C ILE A 153 6.06 -10.54 -15.90
N VAL A 154 6.34 -10.89 -14.64
CA VAL A 154 7.07 -12.10 -14.22
C VAL A 154 6.13 -13.27 -13.96
N ASP A 155 4.89 -12.99 -13.53
CA ASP A 155 3.85 -13.99 -13.36
C ASP A 155 2.53 -13.48 -13.95
N GLU A 156 1.99 -14.19 -14.93
CA GLU A 156 0.74 -13.85 -15.60
C GLU A 156 -0.48 -14.13 -14.72
N ARG A 157 -0.36 -15.03 -13.73
CA ARG A 157 -1.44 -15.30 -12.78
C ARG A 157 -1.26 -14.43 -11.55
N SER A 158 -2.24 -13.55 -11.34
CA SER A 158 -2.20 -12.66 -10.18
C SER A 158 -2.63 -13.43 -8.94
N ARG A 159 -1.87 -13.32 -7.83
CA ARG A 159 -2.29 -13.88 -6.53
C ARG A 159 -3.66 -13.36 -6.06
N PHE A 160 -4.11 -12.25 -6.63
CA PHE A 160 -5.41 -11.65 -6.33
C PHE A 160 -6.58 -12.41 -6.98
N GLU A 161 -6.33 -13.30 -7.94
CA GLU A 161 -7.37 -14.17 -8.53
C GLU A 161 -8.08 -15.02 -7.49
N GLU A 162 -7.36 -15.47 -6.45
CA GLU A 162 -7.92 -16.26 -5.34
C GLU A 162 -9.00 -15.51 -4.56
N VAL A 163 -8.95 -14.17 -4.55
CA VAL A 163 -9.86 -13.32 -3.78
C VAL A 163 -10.88 -12.60 -4.68
N LEU A 164 -10.50 -12.27 -5.91
CA LEU A 164 -11.30 -11.43 -6.82
C LEU A 164 -11.86 -12.17 -8.03
N GLY A 165 -11.50 -13.43 -8.23
CA GLY A 165 -11.85 -14.21 -9.42
C GLY A 165 -10.90 -13.96 -10.58
N SER A 166 -10.88 -14.89 -11.53
CA SER A 166 -10.03 -14.85 -12.74
C SER A 166 -10.63 -14.05 -13.90
N GLU A 167 -11.92 -13.70 -13.80
CA GLU A 167 -12.66 -12.96 -14.83
C GLU A 167 -12.34 -11.45 -14.84
N LYS A 168 -11.77 -10.92 -13.77
CA LYS A 168 -11.37 -9.52 -13.68
C LYS A 168 -9.95 -9.34 -14.23
N LYS A 169 -9.70 -8.20 -14.88
CA LYS A 169 -8.33 -7.79 -15.21
C LYS A 169 -7.65 -7.36 -13.91
N LEU A 170 -6.58 -8.04 -13.56
CA LEU A 170 -5.81 -7.83 -12.33
C LEU A 170 -4.40 -7.37 -12.67
N PRO A 171 -3.70 -6.68 -11.76
CA PRO A 171 -2.36 -6.20 -12.00
C PRO A 171 -1.39 -7.40 -12.04
N GLY A 172 -0.45 -7.37 -12.97
CA GLY A 172 0.56 -8.40 -13.12
C GLY A 172 1.73 -8.18 -12.15
N LEU A 173 2.31 -9.28 -11.65
CA LEU A 173 3.51 -9.22 -10.82
C LEU A 173 4.70 -8.79 -11.69
N VAL A 174 5.35 -7.68 -11.38
CA VAL A 174 6.55 -7.24 -12.10
C VAL A 174 7.84 -7.54 -11.35
N LYS A 175 7.82 -7.54 -10.01
CA LYS A 175 9.01 -7.84 -9.23
C LYS A 175 8.66 -8.42 -7.88
N ARG A 176 9.49 -9.36 -7.42
CA ARG A 176 9.49 -9.92 -6.07
C ARG A 176 10.91 -9.83 -5.51
N PHE A 177 11.03 -9.44 -4.25
CA PHE A 177 12.27 -9.46 -3.48
C PHE A 177 12.05 -10.25 -2.20
N GLY A 178 12.92 -11.21 -1.88
CA GLY A 178 13.05 -11.68 -0.49
C GLY A 178 13.51 -10.53 0.41
N PHE A 179 13.05 -10.48 1.65
CA PHE A 179 13.47 -9.42 2.59
C PHE A 179 14.99 -9.40 2.81
N ASP A 180 15.65 -10.57 2.77
CA ASP A 180 17.09 -10.74 2.83
C ASP A 180 17.83 -10.38 1.53
N GLU A 181 17.10 -10.30 0.41
CA GLU A 181 17.61 -9.94 -0.92
C GLU A 181 17.34 -8.47 -1.30
N LEU A 182 16.71 -7.70 -0.41
CA LEU A 182 16.38 -6.30 -0.68
C LEU A 182 17.64 -5.46 -0.94
N PRO A 183 17.70 -4.71 -2.06
CA PRO A 183 18.81 -3.82 -2.32
C PRO A 183 18.91 -2.71 -1.27
N LYS A 184 20.05 -2.62 -0.58
CA LYS A 184 20.31 -1.57 0.42
C LYS A 184 20.46 -0.18 -0.20
N ASP A 185 20.89 -0.13 -1.45
CA ASP A 185 21.04 1.12 -2.20
C ASP A 185 19.79 1.39 -3.05
N LYS A 186 19.27 2.61 -2.95
CA LYS A 186 18.05 3.02 -3.66
C LYS A 186 18.21 2.99 -5.18
N LEU A 187 19.38 3.30 -5.73
CA LEU A 187 19.60 3.29 -7.17
C LEU A 187 19.64 1.86 -7.69
N ILE A 188 20.21 0.92 -6.92
CA ILE A 188 20.15 -0.51 -7.25
C ILE A 188 18.69 -0.98 -7.23
N PHE A 189 17.91 -0.61 -6.21
CA PHE A 189 16.48 -0.95 -6.16
C PHE A 189 15.72 -0.44 -7.38
N LEU A 190 15.89 0.82 -7.76
CA LEU A 190 15.21 1.41 -8.91
C LEU A 190 15.69 0.81 -10.23
N GLY A 191 16.98 0.56 -10.38
CA GLY A 191 17.55 -0.10 -11.56
C GLY A 191 16.91 -1.47 -11.82
N LYS A 192 16.49 -2.20 -10.76
CA LYS A 192 15.77 -3.47 -10.90
C LYS A 192 14.38 -3.37 -11.51
N PHE A 193 13.79 -2.19 -11.55
CA PHE A 193 12.54 -1.91 -12.27
C PHE A 193 12.79 -1.31 -13.65
N GLU A 194 13.85 -0.52 -13.82
CA GLU A 194 14.28 -0.02 -15.13
C GLU A 194 14.67 -1.18 -16.07
N GLU A 195 15.34 -2.21 -15.55
CA GLU A 195 15.65 -3.47 -16.25
C GLU A 195 14.40 -4.21 -16.78
N LEU A 196 13.20 -3.88 -16.28
CA LEU A 196 11.93 -4.50 -16.66
C LEU A 196 11.14 -3.69 -17.68
N LEU A 197 11.57 -2.48 -18.02
CA LEU A 197 10.88 -1.68 -19.02
C LEU A 197 10.95 -2.39 -20.37
N VAL A 198 9.80 -2.51 -21.02
CA VAL A 198 9.70 -3.01 -22.40
C VAL A 198 9.94 -1.81 -23.31
N ASP A 199 10.96 -1.88 -24.17
CA ASP A 199 11.26 -0.81 -25.14
C ASP A 199 10.01 -0.51 -26.00
N GLU A 200 9.63 0.76 -26.08
CA GLU A 200 8.48 1.26 -26.85
C GLU A 200 8.68 1.19 -28.39
N GLU A 201 9.75 0.57 -28.91
CA GLU A 201 10.05 0.60 -30.34
C GLU A 201 9.08 -0.18 -31.26
N HIS A 202 8.12 -0.94 -30.72
CA HIS A 202 7.25 -1.81 -31.53
C HIS A 202 5.76 -1.73 -31.22
N ARG A 203 5.24 -0.55 -30.87
CA ARG A 203 3.80 -0.28 -30.91
C ARG A 203 3.48 0.83 -31.90
N TRP A 204 3.35 0.42 -33.15
CA TRP A 204 2.78 1.20 -34.27
C TRP A 204 1.36 0.73 -34.52
#